data_AF-A0A1Y3MTR7-F1
#
_entry.id   AF-A0A1Y3MTR7-F1
#
_cell.length_a   1.000
_cell.length_b   1.000
_cell.length_c   1.000
_cell.angle_alpha   90.00
_cell.angle_beta   90.00
_cell.angle_gamma   90.00
#
_symmetry.space_group_name_H-M   'P 1'
#
loop_
_entity.id
_entity.type
_entity.pdbx_description
1 polymer ?
#
loop_
_entity_poly.entity_id
_entity_poly.type
_entity_poly.pdbx_seq_one_letter_code
_entity_poly.pdbx_strand_id
1 'polypeptide(L)'
;MYSFNNIKLFNVTTISKPIFNVLRKSFNISNAEIKYLYGTNDVSSATLINYNSESNIATMNIVNATISYCYSNNPLIKISAENYNSIKLENVEIKEIKSYGPIIENISPKSKMDITNFKFYNNSNLHTKKCGNIYMNKDIELYIKKSKFSQNYNNNSGGVLCLSNIKSIDLEIINSDFYGNHGLNGGAIYFDSEEDIDEYETYIKLFNNNFIDNIAGKYGGAIYSNYTNLYLADVANIMIKNNSAGIAGGGLFSPSKNQKTLISNEDLKFESNTANSYGNEIATHPSLVVVSYNDNKKYYNNTISVSSGSDLSFSFYMYDSQNIKINDKINYFNFISIKAYIQNYDKFMHYMISGNTCSFINGVCKMPNLKILGIQGIYDMFFDIENSNDHTIDIEKIKLNITLCNPDEIMVYSKNNLLLCEKPICFNSCSIESRASCKKGNKININSPLYNKCECNKGFIGDYCEKNEMVDFSNITKIANIVSSTLIFVNTWTLLILCIFTHYLFFGYELGVGMNNTDKIKFVSNSKNEARKKIRKKSVIMDRLIVIESFNDMNIDLHEIKPTTKHSSTDSKKNLSSMSR
;
A
#
# COMPACT_ATOMS: atom_id res chain seq x y z
N MET A 1 -17.64 26.40 -46.37
CA MET A 1 -16.93 25.12 -46.15
C MET A 1 -15.59 25.20 -46.86
N TYR A 2 -14.51 24.73 -46.23
CA TYR A 2 -13.22 24.46 -46.87
C TYR A 2 -13.06 22.95 -47.02
N SER A 3 -12.65 22.49 -48.21
CA SER A 3 -12.48 21.06 -48.49
C SER A 3 -11.17 20.81 -49.20
N PHE A 4 -10.39 19.86 -48.70
CA PHE A 4 -9.14 19.40 -49.27
C PHE A 4 -9.26 17.90 -49.52
N ASN A 5 -8.97 17.47 -50.75
CA ASN A 5 -9.06 16.07 -51.16
C ASN A 5 -7.77 15.66 -51.87
N ASN A 6 -7.29 14.44 -51.59
CA ASN A 6 -6.09 13.86 -52.18
C ASN A 6 -4.84 14.73 -51.95
N ILE A 7 -4.72 15.35 -50.78
CA ILE A 7 -3.59 16.21 -50.46
C ILE A 7 -2.39 15.41 -49.96
N LYS A 8 -1.19 15.87 -50.34
CA LYS A 8 0.07 15.35 -49.82
C LYS A 8 0.93 16.49 -49.31
N LEU A 9 1.32 16.43 -48.04
CA LEU A 9 2.18 17.42 -47.40
C LEU A 9 3.41 16.71 -46.85
N PHE A 10 4.60 17.12 -47.31
CA PHE A 10 5.87 16.55 -46.88
C PHE A 10 6.84 17.65 -46.50
N ASN A 11 7.62 17.42 -45.43
CA ASN A 11 8.71 18.31 -45.01
C ASN A 11 8.26 19.76 -44.82
N VAL A 12 7.11 19.94 -44.17
CA VAL A 12 6.54 21.27 -43.94
C VAL A 12 7.00 21.80 -42.59
N THR A 13 7.72 22.91 -42.60
CA THR A 13 8.05 23.66 -41.39
C THR A 13 7.13 24.86 -41.27
N THR A 14 6.55 25.05 -40.09
CA THR A 14 5.82 26.28 -39.76
C THR A 14 6.39 26.92 -38.51
N ILE A 15 6.53 28.24 -38.57
CA ILE A 15 6.98 29.07 -37.46
C ILE A 15 5.78 29.92 -37.07
N SER A 16 5.33 29.78 -35.82
CA SER A 16 4.28 30.59 -35.17
C SER A 16 2.90 30.67 -35.84
N LYS A 17 2.60 29.91 -36.91
CA LYS A 17 1.26 29.87 -37.52
C LYS A 17 0.81 28.43 -37.78
N PRO A 18 -0.50 28.16 -37.76
CA PRO A 18 -1.00 26.86 -38.16
C PRO A 18 -0.91 26.72 -39.68
N ILE A 19 -0.70 25.49 -40.18
CA ILE A 19 -0.76 25.22 -41.64
C ILE A 19 -2.18 25.44 -42.15
N PHE A 20 -3.16 24.90 -41.44
CA PHE A 20 -4.58 25.12 -41.69
C PHE A 20 -5.16 25.96 -40.55
N ASN A 21 -5.42 27.24 -40.82
CA ASN A 21 -6.19 28.11 -39.92
C ASN A 21 -7.63 28.21 -40.40
N VAL A 22 -8.57 27.54 -39.73
CA VAL A 22 -9.96 27.49 -40.16
C VAL A 22 -10.84 28.16 -39.11
N LEU A 23 -11.44 29.28 -39.50
CA LEU A 23 -12.32 30.07 -38.65
C LEU A 23 -13.75 30.02 -39.19
N ARG A 24 -14.73 29.81 -38.30
CA ARG A 24 -16.18 29.97 -38.52
C ARG A 24 -16.82 29.13 -39.63
N LYS A 25 -16.08 28.17 -40.22
CA LYS A 25 -16.53 27.38 -41.39
C LYS A 25 -16.23 25.90 -41.19
N SER A 26 -17.10 25.04 -41.72
CA SER A 26 -16.82 23.61 -41.78
C SER A 26 -15.55 23.32 -42.57
N PHE A 27 -14.80 22.32 -42.11
CA PHE A 27 -13.52 21.90 -42.64
C PHE A 27 -13.55 20.42 -42.98
N ASN A 28 -13.10 20.06 -44.18
CA ASN A 28 -13.02 18.67 -44.62
C ASN A 28 -11.65 18.37 -45.21
N ILE A 29 -10.97 17.35 -44.68
CA ILE A 29 -9.78 16.74 -45.26
C ILE A 29 -10.11 15.29 -45.60
N SER A 30 -9.87 14.90 -46.84
CA SER A 30 -10.10 13.54 -47.31
C SER A 30 -8.90 13.01 -48.09
N ASN A 31 -8.59 11.72 -47.91
CA ASN A 31 -7.53 11.01 -48.64
C ASN A 31 -6.17 11.72 -48.53
N ALA A 32 -5.79 12.11 -47.31
CA ALA A 32 -4.62 12.95 -47.06
C ALA A 32 -3.41 12.16 -46.56
N GLU A 33 -2.23 12.53 -47.03
CA GLU A 33 -0.95 12.02 -46.53
C GLU A 33 -0.09 13.19 -46.03
N ILE A 34 0.17 13.25 -44.73
CA ILE A 34 0.93 14.33 -44.09
C ILE A 34 2.11 13.72 -43.34
N LYS A 35 3.33 14.08 -43.73
CA LYS A 35 4.55 13.58 -43.07
C LYS A 35 5.59 14.67 -42.83
N TYR A 36 6.40 14.48 -41.78
CA TYR A 36 7.56 15.34 -41.49
C TYR A 36 7.17 16.82 -41.33
N LEU A 37 6.15 17.07 -40.50
CA LEU A 37 5.75 18.42 -40.15
C LEU A 37 6.54 18.88 -38.92
N TYR A 38 7.11 20.09 -38.98
CA TYR A 38 7.84 20.69 -37.87
C TYR A 38 7.20 22.03 -37.48
N GLY A 39 6.50 22.05 -36.35
CA GLY A 39 5.96 23.25 -35.73
C GLY A 39 6.91 23.80 -34.68
N THR A 40 7.76 24.76 -35.07
CA THR A 40 8.83 25.29 -34.21
C THR A 40 8.54 26.74 -33.81
N ASN A 41 8.25 26.99 -32.53
CA ASN A 41 8.38 28.27 -31.79
C ASN A 41 7.72 28.11 -30.40
N ASP A 42 7.95 29.06 -29.47
CA ASP A 42 7.27 29.10 -28.16
C ASP A 42 5.82 29.64 -28.25
N VAL A 43 5.45 30.20 -29.41
CA VAL A 43 4.10 30.74 -29.62
C VAL A 43 3.12 29.60 -29.81
N SER A 44 2.00 29.64 -29.08
CA SER A 44 0.95 28.62 -28.96
C SER A 44 0.24 28.18 -30.25
N SER A 45 0.70 28.65 -31.41
CA SER A 45 0.01 28.62 -32.70
C SER A 45 0.69 27.78 -33.77
N ALA A 46 1.88 27.23 -33.55
CA ALA A 46 2.58 26.39 -34.53
C ALA A 46 1.98 24.96 -34.57
N THR A 47 0.81 24.80 -35.19
CA THR A 47 0.04 23.54 -35.27
C THR A 47 -0.19 23.10 -36.72
N LEU A 48 -0.61 21.85 -36.93
CA LEU A 48 -1.07 21.41 -38.25
C LEU A 48 -2.43 22.03 -38.56
N ILE A 49 -3.38 21.87 -37.64
CA ILE A 49 -4.74 22.42 -37.77
C ILE A 49 -5.05 23.26 -36.53
N ASN A 50 -5.52 24.48 -36.77
CA ASN A 50 -6.22 25.29 -35.80
C ASN A 50 -7.64 25.51 -36.31
N TYR A 51 -8.59 24.78 -35.74
CA TYR A 51 -10.00 24.83 -36.09
C TYR A 51 -10.78 25.55 -35.00
N ASN A 52 -11.34 26.71 -35.32
CA ASN A 52 -12.17 27.48 -34.41
C ASN A 52 -13.54 27.76 -35.06
N SER A 53 -14.59 27.10 -34.60
CA SER A 53 -15.94 27.35 -35.12
C SER A 53 -16.59 28.61 -34.55
N GLU A 54 -16.01 29.21 -33.50
CA GLU A 54 -16.60 30.32 -32.73
C GLU A 54 -18.05 29.99 -32.32
N SER A 55 -19.00 30.89 -32.58
CA SER A 55 -20.43 30.68 -32.32
C SER A 55 -21.16 29.87 -33.40
N ASN A 56 -20.52 29.56 -34.53
CA ASN A 56 -21.15 28.80 -35.61
C ASN A 56 -21.17 27.30 -35.31
N ILE A 57 -22.29 26.65 -35.65
CA ILE A 57 -22.38 25.18 -35.70
C ILE A 57 -21.65 24.74 -36.98
N ALA A 58 -20.36 24.45 -36.85
CA ALA A 58 -19.51 24.01 -37.95
C ALA A 58 -18.88 22.65 -37.65
N THR A 59 -18.64 21.89 -38.71
CA THR A 59 -18.12 20.51 -38.63
C THR A 59 -16.67 20.42 -39.10
N MET A 60 -15.85 19.63 -38.42
CA MET A 60 -14.52 19.25 -38.89
C MET A 60 -14.47 17.76 -39.18
N ASN A 61 -14.16 17.40 -40.43
CA ASN A 61 -14.08 16.02 -40.88
C ASN A 61 -12.66 15.72 -41.38
N ILE A 62 -12.06 14.65 -40.86
CA ILE A 62 -10.84 14.05 -41.41
C ILE A 62 -11.15 12.60 -41.75
N VAL A 63 -11.07 12.25 -43.03
CA VAL A 63 -11.46 10.94 -43.56
C VAL A 63 -10.32 10.33 -44.39
N ASN A 64 -9.99 9.07 -44.15
CA ASN A 64 -8.95 8.34 -44.89
C ASN A 64 -7.61 9.11 -44.91
N ALA A 65 -7.09 9.47 -43.74
CA ALA A 65 -5.88 10.29 -43.65
C ALA A 65 -4.77 9.59 -42.85
N THR A 66 -3.52 9.81 -43.26
CA THR A 66 -2.33 9.39 -42.51
C THR A 66 -1.52 10.62 -42.12
N ILE A 67 -1.25 10.78 -40.84
CA ILE A 67 -0.42 11.85 -40.27
C ILE A 67 0.73 11.18 -39.52
N SER A 68 1.99 11.43 -39.92
CA SER A 68 3.12 10.71 -39.33
C SER A 68 4.41 11.52 -39.22
N TYR A 69 5.25 11.18 -38.24
CA TYR A 69 6.59 11.77 -38.05
C TYR A 69 6.52 13.30 -37.91
N CYS A 70 5.56 13.81 -37.14
CA CYS A 70 5.41 15.25 -36.92
C CYS A 70 5.92 15.64 -35.53
N TYR A 71 6.47 16.85 -35.46
CA TYR A 71 6.90 17.49 -34.23
C TYR A 71 6.18 18.83 -34.06
N SER A 72 5.64 19.10 -32.88
CA SER A 72 5.04 20.41 -32.58
C SER A 72 5.31 20.84 -31.13
N ASN A 73 5.63 22.11 -30.92
CA ASN A 73 5.71 22.66 -29.56
C ASN A 73 4.33 22.87 -28.91
N ASN A 74 3.24 22.53 -29.60
CA ASN A 74 1.85 22.75 -29.20
C ASN A 74 1.00 21.55 -29.63
N PRO A 75 -0.33 21.60 -29.43
CA PRO A 75 -1.19 20.60 -30.05
C PRO A 75 -1.01 20.51 -31.55
N LEU A 76 -0.99 19.30 -32.10
CA LEU A 76 -0.91 19.12 -33.55
C LEU A 76 -2.22 19.57 -34.19
N ILE A 77 -3.34 19.19 -33.60
CA ILE A 77 -4.69 19.56 -33.99
C ILE A 77 -5.34 20.25 -32.80
N LYS A 78 -5.61 21.55 -32.94
CA LYS A 78 -6.31 22.34 -31.94
C LYS A 78 -7.73 22.65 -32.42
N ILE A 79 -8.70 22.40 -31.55
CA ILE A 79 -10.13 22.51 -31.82
C ILE A 79 -10.74 23.40 -30.73
N SER A 80 -11.46 24.44 -31.14
CA SER A 80 -12.16 25.34 -30.24
C SER A 80 -13.49 25.85 -30.83
N ALA A 81 -14.35 26.35 -29.96
CA ALA A 81 -15.67 26.92 -30.27
C ALA A 81 -16.10 27.76 -29.07
N GLU A 82 -16.97 28.74 -29.29
CA GLU A 82 -17.63 29.48 -28.20
C GLU A 82 -18.74 28.64 -27.56
N ASN A 83 -19.48 27.88 -28.38
CA ASN A 83 -20.65 27.11 -27.93
C ASN A 83 -20.49 25.61 -28.16
N TYR A 84 -20.46 25.18 -29.44
CA TYR A 84 -20.50 23.77 -29.82
C TYR A 84 -19.64 23.49 -31.05
N ASN A 85 -19.00 22.33 -31.10
CA ASN A 85 -18.40 21.80 -32.31
C ASN A 85 -18.78 20.32 -32.53
N SER A 86 -18.66 19.88 -33.78
CA SER A 86 -18.83 18.48 -34.16
C SER A 86 -17.68 18.03 -35.04
N ILE A 87 -16.99 16.99 -34.61
CA ILE A 87 -15.72 16.51 -35.16
C ILE A 87 -15.89 15.05 -35.58
N LYS A 88 -15.43 14.69 -36.77
CA LYS A 88 -15.45 13.32 -37.28
C LYS A 88 -14.07 12.89 -37.76
N LEU A 89 -13.54 11.82 -37.18
CA LEU A 89 -12.29 11.17 -37.54
C LEU A 89 -12.59 9.73 -37.99
N GLU A 90 -12.50 9.47 -39.29
CA GLU A 90 -12.88 8.17 -39.88
C GLU A 90 -11.74 7.59 -40.72
N ASN A 91 -11.32 6.36 -40.41
CA ASN A 91 -10.21 5.69 -41.09
C ASN A 91 -8.92 6.53 -41.08
N VAL A 92 -8.59 7.12 -39.92
CA VAL A 92 -7.40 7.97 -39.76
C VAL A 92 -6.30 7.21 -39.02
N GLU A 93 -5.06 7.35 -39.49
CA GLU A 93 -3.85 6.86 -38.83
C GLU A 93 -2.99 8.05 -38.39
N ILE A 94 -2.72 8.16 -37.08
CA ILE A 94 -1.80 9.14 -36.51
C ILE A 94 -0.70 8.41 -35.75
N LYS A 95 0.56 8.60 -36.16
CA LYS A 95 1.69 7.89 -35.57
C LYS A 95 2.98 8.67 -35.48
N GLU A 96 3.85 8.27 -34.56
CA GLU A 96 5.20 8.84 -34.45
C GLU A 96 5.16 10.37 -34.29
N ILE A 97 4.19 10.88 -33.52
CA ILE A 97 4.04 12.30 -33.25
C ILE A 97 4.68 12.63 -31.90
N LYS A 98 5.50 13.67 -31.88
CA LYS A 98 6.03 14.26 -30.63
C LYS A 98 5.49 15.67 -30.47
N SER A 99 4.81 15.94 -29.36
CA SER A 99 4.26 17.25 -29.08
C SER A 99 4.53 17.72 -27.65
N TYR A 100 4.66 19.03 -27.47
CA TYR A 100 4.63 19.68 -26.15
C TYR A 100 3.20 20.15 -25.80
N GLY A 101 2.25 19.24 -25.96
CA GLY A 101 0.82 19.40 -25.68
C GLY A 101 0.03 18.20 -26.22
N PRO A 102 -1.28 18.10 -25.95
CA PRO A 102 -2.11 17.03 -26.51
C PRO A 102 -2.08 17.07 -28.03
N ILE A 103 -1.94 15.93 -28.69
CA ILE A 103 -1.88 15.88 -30.16
C ILE A 103 -3.21 16.34 -30.76
N ILE A 104 -4.32 15.94 -30.15
CA ILE A 104 -5.65 16.46 -30.45
C ILE A 104 -6.16 17.14 -29.18
N GLU A 105 -6.28 18.46 -29.21
CA GLU A 105 -6.77 19.27 -28.09
C GLU A 105 -8.11 19.89 -28.48
N ASN A 106 -9.20 19.46 -27.84
CA ASN A 106 -10.51 20.09 -27.95
C ASN A 106 -10.84 20.83 -26.64
N ILE A 107 -10.88 22.16 -26.71
CA ILE A 107 -11.14 23.04 -25.55
C ILE A 107 -12.54 23.64 -25.56
N SER A 108 -13.41 23.18 -26.46
CA SER A 108 -14.77 23.71 -26.60
C SER A 108 -15.64 23.39 -25.39
N PRO A 109 -16.50 24.33 -24.95
CA PRO A 109 -17.40 24.09 -23.82
C PRO A 109 -18.33 22.89 -24.00
N LYS A 110 -18.83 22.69 -25.23
CA LYS A 110 -19.56 21.50 -25.64
C LYS A 110 -18.97 20.96 -26.94
N SER A 111 -18.78 19.65 -27.02
CA SER A 111 -18.22 19.04 -28.22
C SER A 111 -18.75 17.64 -28.48
N LYS A 112 -19.01 17.36 -29.76
CA LYS A 112 -19.25 16.02 -30.27
C LYS A 112 -18.05 15.53 -31.08
N MET A 113 -17.51 14.37 -30.75
CA MET A 113 -16.40 13.76 -31.46
C MET A 113 -16.68 12.29 -31.79
N ASP A 114 -16.75 11.98 -33.08
CA ASP A 114 -16.92 10.63 -33.62
C ASP A 114 -15.57 10.10 -34.15
N ILE A 115 -15.01 9.07 -33.50
CA ILE A 115 -13.75 8.41 -33.86
C ILE A 115 -14.04 6.97 -34.29
N THR A 116 -13.82 6.65 -35.56
CA THR A 116 -14.09 5.30 -36.11
C THR A 116 -12.92 4.77 -36.92
N ASN A 117 -12.54 3.52 -36.67
CA ASN A 117 -11.41 2.85 -37.35
C ASN A 117 -10.12 3.68 -37.27
N PHE A 118 -9.82 4.18 -36.07
CA PHE A 118 -8.70 5.07 -35.82
C PHE A 118 -7.48 4.26 -35.34
N LYS A 119 -6.31 4.54 -35.90
CA LYS A 119 -5.03 3.94 -35.48
C LYS A 119 -4.13 5.03 -34.91
N PHE A 120 -3.88 4.98 -33.61
CA PHE A 120 -3.15 6.02 -32.88
C PHE A 120 -1.99 5.42 -32.08
N TYR A 121 -0.76 5.52 -32.59
CA TYR A 121 0.35 4.81 -31.97
C TYR A 121 1.71 5.50 -32.01
N ASN A 122 2.58 5.17 -31.04
CA ASN A 122 3.92 5.77 -30.90
C ASN A 122 3.89 7.29 -30.81
N ASN A 123 2.88 7.80 -30.11
CA ASN A 123 2.70 9.23 -29.95
C ASN A 123 3.13 9.68 -28.56
N SER A 124 3.63 10.90 -28.43
CA SER A 124 4.15 11.43 -27.16
C SER A 124 3.73 12.87 -26.93
N ASN A 125 2.99 13.11 -25.85
CA ASN A 125 2.80 14.44 -25.27
C ASN A 125 3.79 14.61 -24.11
N LEU A 126 4.82 15.44 -24.33
CA LEU A 126 5.90 15.69 -23.39
C LEU A 126 5.58 16.83 -22.39
N HIS A 127 4.41 17.44 -22.48
CA HIS A 127 4.03 18.54 -21.59
C HIS A 127 3.68 18.03 -20.19
N THR A 128 4.42 18.46 -19.18
CA THR A 128 4.29 17.95 -17.79
C THR A 128 2.99 18.34 -17.09
N LYS A 129 2.29 19.37 -17.58
CA LYS A 129 1.02 19.84 -16.99
C LYS A 129 -0.23 19.59 -17.85
N LYS A 130 -0.11 19.09 -19.08
CA LYS A 130 -1.26 18.88 -19.97
C LYS A 130 -1.50 17.38 -20.13
N CYS A 131 -2.66 16.93 -19.71
CA CYS A 131 -3.05 15.52 -19.76
C CYS A 131 -3.49 15.10 -21.17
N GLY A 132 -3.49 13.80 -21.45
CA GLY A 132 -3.99 13.23 -22.70
C GLY A 132 -3.10 13.45 -23.92
N ASN A 133 -3.06 12.47 -24.80
CA ASN A 133 -2.70 12.71 -26.21
C ASN A 133 -3.92 13.20 -27.00
N ILE A 134 -5.12 12.78 -26.58
CA ILE A 134 -6.41 13.30 -26.98
C ILE A 134 -7.04 13.92 -25.73
N TYR A 135 -7.34 15.21 -25.79
CA TYR A 135 -7.88 15.97 -24.68
C TYR A 135 -9.24 16.55 -25.04
N MET A 136 -10.21 16.39 -24.14
CA MET A 136 -11.53 17.03 -24.20
C MET A 136 -11.90 17.55 -22.81
N ASN A 137 -12.76 18.58 -22.75
CA ASN A 137 -13.23 19.14 -21.49
C ASN A 137 -14.73 19.47 -21.48
N LYS A 138 -15.29 19.61 -20.27
CA LYS A 138 -16.67 20.10 -20.03
C LYS A 138 -17.77 19.15 -20.52
N ASP A 139 -18.60 19.57 -21.47
CA ASP A 139 -19.74 18.80 -21.98
C ASP A 139 -19.29 17.95 -23.17
N ILE A 140 -19.18 16.64 -22.94
CA ILE A 140 -18.47 15.72 -23.83
C ILE A 140 -19.44 14.70 -24.43
N GLU A 141 -19.60 14.73 -25.76
CA GLU A 141 -20.23 13.65 -26.54
C GLU A 141 -19.11 12.96 -27.35
N LEU A 142 -18.62 11.80 -26.88
CA LEU A 142 -17.46 11.11 -27.47
C LEU A 142 -17.81 9.67 -27.84
N TYR A 143 -17.67 9.33 -29.12
CA TYR A 143 -17.97 8.00 -29.64
C TYR A 143 -16.74 7.40 -30.31
N ILE A 144 -16.13 6.39 -29.70
CA ILE A 144 -14.94 5.67 -30.19
C ILE A 144 -15.33 4.25 -30.59
N LYS A 145 -15.13 3.90 -31.86
CA LYS A 145 -15.53 2.60 -32.40
C LYS A 145 -14.41 1.95 -33.20
N LYS A 146 -14.17 0.65 -32.98
CA LYS A 146 -13.24 -0.17 -33.79
C LYS A 146 -11.84 0.45 -33.91
N SER A 147 -11.34 1.04 -32.84
CA SER A 147 -10.11 1.85 -32.85
C SER A 147 -8.99 1.21 -32.03
N LYS A 148 -7.74 1.52 -32.37
CA LYS A 148 -6.55 0.99 -31.69
C LYS A 148 -5.62 2.12 -31.26
N PHE A 149 -5.30 2.13 -29.97
CA PHE A 149 -4.41 3.07 -29.32
C PHE A 149 -3.24 2.31 -28.70
N SER A 150 -2.03 2.43 -29.25
CA SER A 150 -0.90 1.65 -28.76
C SER A 150 0.40 2.42 -28.56
N GLN A 151 1.13 2.14 -27.49
CA GLN A 151 2.46 2.69 -27.25
C GLN A 151 2.46 4.23 -27.24
N ASN A 152 1.40 4.83 -26.71
CA ASN A 152 1.32 6.28 -26.53
C ASN A 152 1.84 6.68 -25.15
N TYR A 153 2.52 7.82 -25.08
CA TYR A 153 3.16 8.32 -23.88
C TYR A 153 2.63 9.72 -23.54
N ASN A 154 2.35 9.96 -22.27
CA ASN A 154 2.02 11.26 -21.73
C ASN A 154 2.80 11.50 -20.43
N ASN A 155 3.47 12.65 -20.31
CA ASN A 155 4.19 13.03 -19.08
C ASN A 155 3.28 13.34 -17.88
N ASN A 156 1.99 13.50 -18.11
CA ASN A 156 0.94 13.75 -17.15
C ASN A 156 -0.15 12.66 -17.26
N SER A 157 -1.34 12.89 -16.72
CA SER A 157 -2.43 11.91 -16.73
C SER A 157 -2.97 11.56 -18.12
N GLY A 158 -3.50 10.34 -18.28
CA GLY A 158 -4.13 9.85 -19.50
C GLY A 158 -3.13 9.60 -20.61
N GLY A 159 -2.57 8.39 -20.68
CA GLY A 159 -1.60 8.06 -21.74
C GLY A 159 -2.17 8.19 -23.15
N VAL A 160 -3.49 8.02 -23.31
CA VAL A 160 -4.20 8.26 -24.57
C VAL A 160 -5.22 9.38 -24.39
N LEU A 161 -6.23 9.14 -23.56
CA LEU A 161 -7.42 9.99 -23.46
C LEU A 161 -7.44 10.69 -22.10
N CYS A 162 -7.64 12.01 -22.12
CA CYS A 162 -7.94 12.79 -20.93
C CYS A 162 -9.27 13.54 -21.13
N LEU A 163 -10.24 13.21 -20.27
CA LEU A 163 -11.51 13.92 -20.16
C LEU A 163 -11.50 14.67 -18.83
N SER A 164 -11.57 15.99 -18.87
CA SER A 164 -11.37 16.84 -17.69
C SER A 164 -12.47 17.86 -17.50
N ASN A 165 -12.66 18.31 -16.25
CA ASN A 165 -13.72 19.23 -15.88
C ASN A 165 -15.08 18.76 -16.43
N ILE A 166 -15.34 17.45 -16.38
CA ILE A 166 -16.55 16.86 -16.96
C ILE A 166 -17.76 17.43 -16.21
N LYS A 167 -18.72 17.98 -16.97
CA LYS A 167 -20.03 18.42 -16.45
C LYS A 167 -21.11 17.43 -16.86
N SER A 168 -21.26 17.24 -18.16
CA SER A 168 -22.09 16.19 -18.77
C SER A 168 -21.23 15.29 -19.66
N ILE A 169 -21.61 14.01 -19.74
CA ILE A 169 -20.90 13.04 -20.58
C ILE A 169 -21.86 12.08 -21.26
N ASP A 170 -21.73 11.97 -22.57
CA ASP A 170 -22.25 10.90 -23.42
C ASP A 170 -21.04 10.22 -24.07
N LEU A 171 -20.58 9.12 -23.48
CA LEU A 171 -19.38 8.40 -23.89
C LEU A 171 -19.72 6.99 -24.34
N GLU A 172 -19.37 6.65 -25.59
CA GLU A 172 -19.33 5.27 -26.05
C GLU A 172 -17.92 4.87 -26.48
N ILE A 173 -17.37 3.80 -25.91
CA ILE A 173 -16.16 3.15 -26.40
C ILE A 173 -16.50 1.70 -26.71
N ILE A 174 -16.41 1.30 -27.98
CA ILE A 174 -16.87 -0.01 -28.44
C ILE A 174 -15.81 -0.67 -29.34
N ASN A 175 -15.51 -1.94 -29.05
CA ASN A 175 -14.60 -2.78 -29.85
C ASN A 175 -13.22 -2.10 -30.06
N SER A 176 -12.64 -1.53 -29.01
CA SER A 176 -11.38 -0.76 -29.12
C SER A 176 -10.29 -1.32 -28.21
N ASP A 177 -9.03 -1.16 -28.65
CA ASP A 177 -7.86 -1.68 -27.97
C ASP A 177 -6.95 -0.56 -27.45
N PHE A 178 -6.56 -0.64 -26.18
CA PHE A 178 -5.60 0.23 -25.51
C PHE A 178 -4.41 -0.61 -25.05
N TYR A 179 -3.30 -0.54 -25.78
CA TYR A 179 -2.15 -1.42 -25.60
C TYR A 179 -0.86 -0.66 -25.25
N GLY A 180 -0.21 -0.95 -24.13
CA GLY A 180 1.13 -0.44 -23.85
C GLY A 180 1.20 1.09 -23.72
N ASN A 181 0.10 1.74 -23.33
CA ASN A 181 0.08 3.20 -23.16
C ASN A 181 0.58 3.59 -21.78
N HIS A 182 1.15 4.79 -21.66
CA HIS A 182 1.76 5.27 -20.43
C HIS A 182 1.35 6.70 -20.12
N GLY A 183 0.87 6.91 -18.89
CA GLY A 183 0.56 8.22 -18.30
C GLY A 183 0.95 8.28 -16.82
N LEU A 184 0.86 9.44 -16.19
CA LEU A 184 1.09 9.61 -14.75
C LEU A 184 -0.03 8.98 -13.92
N ASN A 185 -1.27 9.29 -14.26
CA ASN A 185 -2.48 8.65 -13.72
C ASN A 185 -3.34 8.21 -14.89
N GLY A 186 -3.86 6.98 -14.88
CA GLY A 186 -4.60 6.44 -16.03
C GLY A 186 -3.64 6.17 -17.17
N GLY A 187 -3.03 4.97 -17.19
CA GLY A 187 -2.06 4.63 -18.24
C GLY A 187 -2.66 4.69 -19.65
N ALA A 188 -3.96 4.43 -19.79
CA ALA A 188 -4.71 4.68 -21.02
C ALA A 188 -5.66 5.88 -20.91
N ILE A 189 -6.58 5.86 -19.93
CA ILE A 189 -7.67 6.83 -19.83
C ILE A 189 -7.68 7.50 -18.47
N TYR A 190 -7.87 8.82 -18.48
CA TYR A 190 -8.05 9.64 -17.28
C TYR A 190 -9.37 10.41 -17.35
N PHE A 191 -10.20 10.24 -16.31
CA PHE A 191 -11.43 11.01 -16.10
C PHE A 191 -11.29 11.93 -14.90
N ASP A 192 -11.69 13.18 -15.07
CA ASP A 192 -11.67 14.19 -14.01
C ASP A 192 -12.86 15.13 -14.11
N SER A 193 -13.37 15.52 -12.96
CA SER A 193 -14.71 16.07 -12.82
C SER A 193 -14.69 17.38 -12.04
N GLU A 194 -15.66 18.25 -12.28
CA GLU A 194 -15.91 19.39 -11.39
C GLU A 194 -16.59 18.91 -10.09
N GLU A 195 -16.56 19.74 -9.03
CA GLU A 195 -16.92 19.33 -7.66
C GLU A 195 -18.44 19.11 -7.42
N ASP A 196 -19.34 19.42 -8.37
CA ASP A 196 -20.80 19.30 -8.21
C ASP A 196 -21.49 18.78 -9.50
N ILE A 197 -21.78 17.46 -9.59
CA ILE A 197 -22.28 16.81 -10.83
C ILE A 197 -23.67 16.17 -10.68
N ASP A 198 -24.28 16.22 -9.49
CA ASP A 198 -25.49 15.45 -9.17
C ASP A 198 -26.72 15.76 -10.07
N GLU A 199 -26.69 16.83 -10.88
CA GLU A 199 -27.81 17.23 -11.75
C GLU A 199 -27.63 16.93 -13.25
N TYR A 200 -26.47 16.43 -13.71
CA TYR A 200 -26.20 16.29 -15.14
C TYR A 200 -26.46 14.89 -15.70
N GLU A 201 -27.03 14.86 -16.91
CA GLU A 201 -27.21 13.63 -17.67
C GLU A 201 -25.85 12.95 -17.91
N THR A 202 -25.78 11.68 -17.54
CA THR A 202 -24.59 10.83 -17.68
C THR A 202 -24.97 9.58 -18.44
N TYR A 203 -24.34 9.36 -19.60
CA TYR A 203 -24.42 8.13 -20.35
C TYR A 203 -23.00 7.65 -20.67
N ILE A 204 -22.62 6.49 -20.14
CA ILE A 204 -21.30 5.89 -20.39
C ILE A 204 -21.49 4.45 -20.80
N LYS A 205 -20.90 4.06 -21.92
CA LYS A 205 -20.95 2.71 -22.46
C LYS A 205 -19.57 2.23 -22.87
N LEU A 206 -19.10 1.13 -22.27
CA LEU A 206 -17.79 0.54 -22.54
C LEU A 206 -17.94 -0.94 -22.90
N PHE A 207 -17.98 -1.27 -24.19
CA PHE A 207 -18.28 -2.64 -24.66
C PHE A 207 -17.14 -3.25 -25.48
N ASN A 208 -16.76 -4.49 -25.16
CA ASN A 208 -15.76 -5.29 -25.88
C ASN A 208 -14.42 -4.55 -26.06
N ASN A 209 -13.92 -3.90 -25.00
CA ASN A 209 -12.65 -3.18 -25.06
C ASN A 209 -11.55 -3.93 -24.31
N ASN A 210 -10.32 -3.78 -24.78
CA ASN A 210 -9.14 -4.38 -24.17
C ASN A 210 -8.19 -3.30 -23.66
N PHE A 211 -7.79 -3.39 -22.39
CA PHE A 211 -6.75 -2.59 -21.76
C PHE A 211 -5.61 -3.51 -21.36
N ILE A 212 -4.53 -3.51 -22.15
CA ILE A 212 -3.45 -4.49 -22.03
C ILE A 212 -2.10 -3.78 -21.90
N ASP A 213 -1.28 -4.22 -20.94
CA ASP A 213 0.11 -3.76 -20.73
C ASP A 213 0.23 -2.23 -20.53
N ASN A 214 -0.83 -1.52 -20.10
CA ASN A 214 -0.75 -0.08 -19.85
C ASN A 214 -0.08 0.21 -18.49
N ILE A 215 0.59 1.36 -18.41
CA ILE A 215 1.44 1.73 -17.28
C ILE A 215 1.01 3.10 -16.75
N ALA A 216 0.77 3.20 -15.45
CA ALA A 216 0.61 4.46 -14.75
C ALA A 216 1.80 4.72 -13.83
N GLY A 217 2.36 5.93 -13.88
CA GLY A 217 3.42 6.35 -12.94
C GLY A 217 2.96 6.36 -11.47
N LYS A 218 1.67 6.58 -11.22
CA LYS A 218 1.07 6.64 -9.87
C LYS A 218 -0.14 5.73 -9.73
N TYR A 219 -1.25 6.07 -10.37
CA TYR A 219 -2.54 5.45 -10.09
C TYR A 219 -3.28 5.02 -11.35
N GLY A 220 -3.96 3.87 -11.31
CA GLY A 220 -4.85 3.43 -12.39
C GLY A 220 -4.07 3.03 -13.64
N GLY A 221 -3.43 1.86 -13.64
CA GLY A 221 -2.57 1.43 -14.76
C GLY A 221 -3.31 1.39 -16.09
N ALA A 222 -4.59 1.01 -16.12
CA ALA A 222 -5.45 1.20 -17.30
C ALA A 222 -6.24 2.52 -17.21
N ILE A 223 -7.09 2.65 -16.20
CA ILE A 223 -8.03 3.77 -16.06
C ILE A 223 -7.90 4.39 -14.68
N TYR A 224 -7.82 5.72 -14.67
CA TYR A 224 -7.99 6.52 -13.47
C TYR A 224 -9.27 7.34 -13.62
N SER A 225 -10.10 7.38 -12.58
CA SER A 225 -11.30 8.21 -12.59
C SER A 225 -11.52 8.92 -11.27
N ASN A 226 -11.43 10.25 -11.29
CA ASN A 226 -12.01 11.12 -10.28
C ASN A 226 -13.49 11.46 -10.59
N TYR A 227 -14.03 10.98 -11.71
CA TYR A 227 -15.41 11.24 -12.12
C TYR A 227 -16.41 10.45 -11.27
N THR A 228 -17.31 11.19 -10.60
CA THR A 228 -18.21 10.66 -9.57
C THR A 228 -19.28 9.72 -10.11
N ASN A 229 -19.63 9.83 -11.39
CA ASN A 229 -20.71 9.05 -12.01
C ASN A 229 -20.21 7.88 -12.88
N LEU A 230 -18.92 7.52 -12.81
CA LEU A 230 -18.39 6.41 -13.62
C LEU A 230 -19.03 5.05 -13.26
N TYR A 231 -19.55 4.88 -12.03
CA TYR A 231 -20.32 3.68 -11.65
C TYR A 231 -21.59 3.46 -12.45
N LEU A 232 -22.13 4.49 -13.11
CA LEU A 232 -23.31 4.39 -13.97
C LEU A 232 -22.97 3.82 -15.36
N ALA A 233 -21.71 3.51 -15.62
CA ALA A 233 -21.29 2.97 -16.90
C ALA A 233 -21.91 1.61 -17.18
N ASP A 234 -22.57 1.50 -18.35
CA ASP A 234 -22.97 0.24 -18.96
C ASP A 234 -21.73 -0.43 -19.55
N VAL A 235 -21.32 -1.55 -18.96
CA VAL A 235 -20.07 -2.23 -19.32
C VAL A 235 -20.33 -3.68 -19.69
N ALA A 236 -19.63 -4.17 -20.72
CA ALA A 236 -19.74 -5.56 -21.15
C ALA A 236 -18.45 -6.03 -21.80
N ASN A 237 -17.98 -7.22 -21.43
CA ASN A 237 -16.82 -7.89 -22.02
C ASN A 237 -15.56 -7.00 -22.05
N ILE A 238 -15.21 -6.38 -20.93
CA ILE A 238 -13.98 -5.59 -20.82
C ILE A 238 -12.85 -6.47 -20.31
N MET A 239 -11.70 -6.44 -20.99
CA MET A 239 -10.49 -7.12 -20.53
C MET A 239 -9.49 -6.11 -20.00
N ILE A 240 -9.02 -6.29 -18.76
CA ILE A 240 -7.98 -5.46 -18.12
C ILE A 240 -6.85 -6.40 -17.71
N LYS A 241 -5.77 -6.42 -18.50
CA LYS A 241 -4.71 -7.41 -18.38
C LYS A 241 -3.30 -6.80 -18.32
N ASN A 242 -2.47 -7.31 -17.42
CA ASN A 242 -1.03 -6.95 -17.30
C ASN A 242 -0.76 -5.44 -17.16
N ASN A 243 -1.72 -4.65 -16.72
CA ASN A 243 -1.53 -3.24 -16.47
C ASN A 243 -0.78 -3.05 -15.14
N SER A 244 -0.03 -1.95 -15.02
CA SER A 244 0.77 -1.67 -13.83
C SER A 244 0.62 -0.23 -13.36
N ALA A 245 0.68 -0.03 -12.04
CA ALA A 245 0.68 1.29 -11.42
C ALA A 245 1.81 1.45 -10.39
N GLY A 246 2.46 2.62 -10.41
CA GLY A 246 3.58 2.91 -9.52
C GLY A 246 3.20 2.98 -8.03
N ILE A 247 1.94 3.24 -7.70
CA ILE A 247 1.40 3.26 -6.33
C ILE A 247 0.26 2.26 -6.19
N ALA A 248 -0.91 2.52 -6.76
CA ALA A 248 -2.12 1.73 -6.51
C ALA A 248 -3.04 1.61 -7.73
N GLY A 249 -3.88 0.58 -7.75
CA GLY A 249 -4.88 0.37 -8.81
C GLY A 249 -4.21 0.01 -10.13
N GLY A 250 -3.57 -1.17 -10.21
CA GLY A 250 -2.89 -1.61 -11.44
C GLY A 250 -3.83 -1.69 -12.64
N GLY A 251 -5.09 -2.09 -12.45
CA GLY A 251 -6.15 -1.93 -13.45
C GLY A 251 -6.84 -0.58 -13.34
N LEU A 252 -7.68 -0.42 -12.32
CA LEU A 252 -8.53 0.74 -12.09
C LEU A 252 -8.16 1.45 -10.79
N PHE A 253 -8.24 2.79 -10.79
CA PHE A 253 -8.14 3.58 -9.57
C PHE A 253 -9.20 4.66 -9.52
N SER A 254 -9.75 4.90 -8.33
CA SER A 254 -10.53 6.09 -8.04
C SER A 254 -10.15 6.74 -6.70
N PRO A 255 -9.93 8.06 -6.66
CA PRO A 255 -9.63 8.76 -5.41
C PRO A 255 -10.85 8.89 -4.48
N SER A 256 -12.08 8.63 -4.95
CA SER A 256 -13.27 8.92 -4.15
C SER A 256 -13.47 7.96 -2.98
N LYS A 257 -13.94 8.51 -1.86
CA LYS A 257 -14.36 7.76 -0.67
C LYS A 257 -15.61 6.94 -0.92
N ASN A 258 -16.44 7.35 -1.88
CA ASN A 258 -17.64 6.63 -2.24
C ASN A 258 -17.32 5.62 -3.34
N GLN A 259 -17.78 4.38 -3.16
CA GLN A 259 -17.67 3.32 -4.16
C GLN A 259 -18.33 3.68 -5.51
N LYS A 260 -19.11 4.76 -5.55
CA LYS A 260 -19.79 5.31 -6.73
C LYS A 260 -18.85 5.74 -7.87
N THR A 261 -17.55 5.61 -7.78
CA THR A 261 -16.64 6.16 -8.81
C THR A 261 -15.99 5.11 -9.67
N LEU A 262 -16.28 3.84 -9.38
CA LEU A 262 -15.71 2.70 -10.09
C LEU A 262 -16.82 1.94 -10.80
N ILE A 263 -16.46 1.43 -11.96
CA ILE A 263 -17.29 0.58 -12.81
C ILE A 263 -17.67 -0.69 -12.03
N SER A 264 -18.89 -1.20 -12.23
CA SER A 264 -19.31 -2.49 -11.66
C SER A 264 -18.41 -3.63 -12.15
N ASN A 265 -18.01 -4.52 -11.24
CA ASN A 265 -16.99 -5.53 -11.51
C ASN A 265 -17.48 -6.75 -12.30
N GLU A 266 -18.79 -6.97 -12.42
CA GLU A 266 -19.34 -8.24 -12.94
C GLU A 266 -18.93 -8.51 -14.40
N ASP A 267 -18.77 -7.46 -15.20
CA ASP A 267 -18.42 -7.53 -16.62
C ASP A 267 -16.94 -7.23 -16.93
N LEU A 268 -16.12 -7.09 -15.89
CA LEU A 268 -14.69 -6.82 -15.99
C LEU A 268 -13.88 -8.11 -15.78
N LYS A 269 -13.11 -8.49 -16.79
CA LYS A 269 -12.13 -9.56 -16.67
C LYS A 269 -10.75 -8.99 -16.36
N PHE A 270 -10.32 -9.18 -15.12
CA PHE A 270 -8.98 -8.85 -14.67
C PHE A 270 -8.01 -10.01 -14.81
N GLU A 271 -6.79 -9.76 -15.29
CA GLU A 271 -5.72 -10.78 -15.39
C GLU A 271 -4.34 -10.16 -15.15
N SER A 272 -3.68 -10.57 -14.06
CA SER A 272 -2.27 -10.27 -13.78
C SER A 272 -1.90 -8.78 -13.75
N ASN A 273 -2.80 -7.90 -13.28
CA ASN A 273 -2.43 -6.50 -13.07
C ASN A 273 -1.58 -6.35 -11.79
N THR A 274 -0.81 -5.27 -11.70
CA THR A 274 0.13 -5.07 -10.59
C THR A 274 0.15 -3.63 -10.09
N ALA A 275 0.31 -3.46 -8.78
CA ALA A 275 0.59 -2.17 -8.17
C ALA A 275 1.66 -2.32 -7.08
N ASN A 276 2.54 -1.34 -6.95
CA ASN A 276 3.67 -1.45 -6.01
C ASN A 276 3.25 -1.37 -4.54
N SER A 277 2.19 -0.61 -4.24
CA SER A 277 1.67 -0.39 -2.88
C SER A 277 0.49 -1.34 -2.61
N TYR A 278 -0.67 -1.12 -3.23
CA TYR A 278 -1.88 -1.93 -2.96
C TYR A 278 -2.87 -1.92 -4.12
N GLY A 279 -3.84 -2.85 -4.06
CA GLY A 279 -4.93 -2.98 -5.00
C GLY A 279 -4.46 -3.16 -6.45
N ASN A 280 -3.96 -4.36 -6.76
CA ASN A 280 -3.48 -4.70 -8.10
C ASN A 280 -4.54 -4.50 -9.18
N GLU A 281 -5.78 -4.91 -8.90
CA GLU A 281 -6.87 -4.83 -9.88
C GLU A 281 -7.59 -3.50 -9.77
N ILE A 282 -8.06 -3.20 -8.56
CA ILE A 282 -8.83 -2.01 -8.23
C ILE A 282 -8.32 -1.49 -6.90
N ALA A 283 -8.21 -0.17 -6.77
CA ALA A 283 -7.86 0.51 -5.53
C ALA A 283 -8.58 1.86 -5.44
N THR A 284 -8.73 2.35 -4.23
CA THR A 284 -9.15 3.73 -3.97
C THR A 284 -8.20 4.45 -3.03
N HIS A 285 -8.41 5.75 -2.76
CA HIS A 285 -7.60 6.42 -1.74
C HIS A 285 -7.80 5.80 -0.35
N PRO A 286 -6.76 5.86 0.51
CA PRO A 286 -6.93 5.52 1.91
C PRO A 286 -8.09 6.31 2.52
N SER A 287 -8.95 5.64 3.26
CA SER A 287 -10.13 6.28 3.86
C SER A 287 -10.36 5.87 5.29
N LEU A 288 -9.85 4.71 5.71
CA LEU A 288 -10.12 4.12 7.01
C LEU A 288 -8.82 3.71 7.71
N VAL A 289 -8.70 4.04 8.98
CA VAL A 289 -7.62 3.60 9.86
C VAL A 289 -8.19 2.75 10.97
N VAL A 290 -7.78 1.48 11.05
CA VAL A 290 -8.22 0.55 12.09
C VAL A 290 -7.18 0.47 13.20
N VAL A 291 -7.63 0.64 14.44
CA VAL A 291 -6.79 0.60 15.64
C VAL A 291 -6.70 -0.82 16.21
N SER A 292 -5.50 -1.22 16.60
CA SER A 292 -5.20 -2.47 17.31
C SER A 292 -4.40 -2.16 18.57
N TYR A 293 -4.76 -2.80 19.68
CA TYR A 293 -4.08 -2.69 20.97
C TYR A 293 -3.36 -4.00 21.30
N ASN A 294 -2.07 -3.93 21.66
CA ASN A 294 -1.22 -5.09 21.93
C ASN A 294 -1.30 -6.18 20.85
N ASP A 295 -1.33 -5.77 19.57
CA ASP A 295 -1.45 -6.64 18.39
C ASP A 295 -2.69 -7.55 18.33
N ASN A 296 -3.68 -7.33 19.20
CA ASN A 296 -4.97 -8.00 19.11
C ASN A 296 -5.83 -7.35 18.02
N LYS A 297 -6.40 -8.19 17.13
CA LYS A 297 -6.89 -7.77 15.81
C LYS A 297 -8.00 -6.70 15.79
N LYS A 298 -8.78 -6.51 16.86
CA LYS A 298 -9.79 -5.44 16.97
C LYS A 298 -10.05 -5.11 18.44
N TYR A 299 -9.95 -3.83 18.80
CA TYR A 299 -10.31 -3.35 20.13
C TYR A 299 -11.72 -2.75 20.09
N TYR A 300 -12.68 -3.37 20.77
CA TYR A 300 -14.04 -2.84 20.90
C TYR A 300 -14.34 -2.50 22.36
N ASN A 301 -14.66 -1.22 22.62
CA ASN A 301 -15.39 -0.69 23.78
C ASN A 301 -14.93 -1.02 25.21
N ASN A 302 -13.76 -1.63 25.39
CA ASN A 302 -13.28 -1.93 26.73
C ASN A 302 -12.58 -0.72 27.36
N THR A 303 -12.63 -0.63 28.68
CA THR A 303 -11.77 0.27 29.45
C THR A 303 -10.38 -0.35 29.56
N ILE A 304 -9.34 0.33 29.07
CA ILE A 304 -7.95 -0.09 29.31
C ILE A 304 -7.56 0.39 30.70
N SER A 305 -7.17 -0.53 31.59
CA SER A 305 -6.61 -0.14 32.89
C SER A 305 -5.09 -0.21 32.85
N VAL A 306 -4.42 0.89 33.20
CA VAL A 306 -2.96 0.98 33.26
C VAL A 306 -2.52 1.78 34.47
N SER A 307 -1.38 1.41 35.06
CA SER A 307 -0.74 2.25 36.06
C SER A 307 -0.12 3.49 35.40
N SER A 308 -0.08 4.61 36.12
CA SER A 308 0.46 5.86 35.59
C SER A 308 1.91 5.69 35.10
N GLY A 309 2.19 6.09 33.87
CA GLY A 309 3.51 5.98 33.23
C GLY A 309 3.88 4.62 32.65
N SER A 310 2.98 3.64 32.74
CA SER A 310 3.10 2.39 31.97
C SER A 310 3.06 2.65 30.47
N ASP A 311 3.76 1.79 29.72
CA ASP A 311 3.75 1.78 28.26
C ASP A 311 2.41 1.23 27.74
N LEU A 312 1.81 1.99 26.82
CA LEU A 312 0.71 1.57 25.97
C LEU A 312 1.24 1.33 24.55
N SER A 313 0.79 0.26 23.91
CA SER A 313 1.18 -0.10 22.56
C SER A 313 -0.02 -0.16 21.63
N PHE A 314 -0.04 0.76 20.66
CA PHE A 314 -1.06 0.82 19.62
C PHE A 314 -0.44 0.61 18.23
N SER A 315 -1.14 -0.14 17.40
CA SER A 315 -0.83 -0.33 15.98
C SER A 315 -2.03 0.14 15.16
N PHE A 316 -1.80 0.96 14.15
CA PHE A 316 -2.83 1.46 13.25
C PHE A 316 -2.59 0.93 11.85
N TYR A 317 -3.65 0.43 11.23
CA TYR A 317 -3.61 -0.18 9.90
C TYR A 317 -4.48 0.62 8.95
N MET A 318 -3.94 0.95 7.79
CA MET A 318 -4.62 1.75 6.78
C MET A 318 -5.40 0.86 5.81
N TYR A 319 -6.61 1.28 5.48
CA TYR A 319 -7.51 0.66 4.50
C TYR A 319 -8.05 1.72 3.56
N ASP A 320 -8.29 1.32 2.32
CA ASP A 320 -8.98 2.15 1.33
C ASP A 320 -10.51 2.08 1.49
N SER A 321 -11.24 2.80 0.63
CA SER A 321 -12.71 2.84 0.68
C SER A 321 -13.40 1.55 0.24
N GLN A 322 -12.64 0.57 -0.25
CA GLN A 322 -13.09 -0.78 -0.55
C GLN A 322 -12.73 -1.78 0.55
N ASN A 323 -12.24 -1.29 1.70
CA ASN A 323 -11.72 -2.11 2.80
C ASN A 323 -10.53 -3.00 2.39
N ILE A 324 -9.76 -2.61 1.37
CA ILE A 324 -8.51 -3.25 1.02
C ILE A 324 -7.43 -2.72 1.95
N LYS A 325 -6.75 -3.63 2.65
CA LYS A 325 -5.62 -3.27 3.51
C LYS A 325 -4.46 -2.75 2.66
N ILE A 326 -3.96 -1.57 2.98
CA ILE A 326 -2.86 -0.93 2.28
C ILE A 326 -1.53 -1.52 2.78
N ASN A 327 -0.72 -2.05 1.87
CA ASN A 327 0.62 -2.58 2.15
C ASN A 327 1.67 -1.72 1.44
N ASP A 328 1.95 -0.55 2.00
CA ASP A 328 2.67 0.50 1.29
C ASP A 328 4.19 0.32 1.21
N LYS A 329 4.63 -0.68 0.44
CA LYS A 329 6.05 -1.09 0.32
C LYS A 329 7.00 0.05 -0.08
N ILE A 330 6.49 1.08 -0.74
CA ILE A 330 7.27 2.24 -1.21
C ILE A 330 7.20 3.44 -0.25
N ASN A 331 6.47 3.31 0.88
CA ASN A 331 6.26 4.36 1.89
C ASN A 331 5.72 5.68 1.31
N TYR A 332 4.86 5.60 0.30
CA TYR A 332 4.20 6.77 -0.28
C TYR A 332 3.34 7.55 0.73
N PHE A 333 2.71 6.86 1.69
CA PHE A 333 1.81 7.46 2.70
C PHE A 333 2.49 7.81 4.03
N ASN A 334 3.81 7.91 4.06
CA ASN A 334 4.56 8.22 5.29
C ASN A 334 4.32 9.63 5.86
N PHE A 335 3.73 10.52 5.06
CA PHE A 335 3.33 11.86 5.49
C PHE A 335 2.07 11.86 6.39
N ILE A 336 1.32 10.76 6.41
CA ILE A 336 0.16 10.60 7.29
C ILE A 336 0.67 10.22 8.68
N SER A 337 0.35 11.04 9.69
CA SER A 337 0.67 10.80 11.09
C SER A 337 -0.58 10.74 11.95
N ILE A 338 -0.51 9.93 13.00
CA ILE A 338 -1.54 9.81 14.02
C ILE A 338 -1.02 10.39 15.32
N LYS A 339 -1.88 11.13 16.01
CA LYS A 339 -1.61 11.69 17.33
C LYS A 339 -2.64 11.26 18.34
N ALA A 340 -2.18 10.70 19.45
CA ALA A 340 -2.99 10.43 20.61
C ALA A 340 -3.06 11.66 21.52
N TYR A 341 -4.25 11.92 22.08
CA TYR A 341 -4.46 12.89 23.14
C TYR A 341 -5.52 12.37 24.11
N ILE A 342 -5.57 12.95 25.30
CA ILE A 342 -6.55 12.58 26.32
C ILE A 342 -7.36 13.80 26.74
N GLN A 343 -8.64 13.61 27.01
CA GLN A 343 -9.50 14.59 27.65
C GLN A 343 -9.96 14.05 29.00
N ASN A 344 -10.00 14.93 29.98
CA ASN A 344 -10.60 14.65 31.28
C ASN A 344 -11.82 15.56 31.45
N TYR A 345 -12.94 14.99 31.90
CA TYR A 345 -14.14 15.75 32.23
C TYR A 345 -13.92 16.66 33.45
N ASP A 346 -13.07 16.25 34.39
CA ASP A 346 -12.63 17.04 35.52
C ASP A 346 -11.47 17.96 35.09
N LYS A 347 -11.80 19.22 34.80
CA LYS A 347 -10.89 20.26 34.27
C LYS A 347 -9.63 20.55 35.12
N PHE A 348 -9.48 19.92 36.28
CA PHE A 348 -8.38 20.16 37.22
C PHE A 348 -7.29 19.08 37.20
N MET A 349 -7.45 18.01 36.41
CA MET A 349 -6.47 16.93 36.38
C MET A 349 -5.29 17.29 35.47
N HIS A 350 -4.11 17.47 36.06
CA HIS A 350 -2.85 17.59 35.32
C HIS A 350 -2.43 16.22 34.78
N TYR A 351 -2.03 16.18 33.51
CA TYR A 351 -1.47 14.99 32.88
C TYR A 351 -0.31 15.37 31.96
N MET A 352 0.52 14.39 31.64
CA MET A 352 1.56 14.49 30.62
C MET A 352 1.50 13.24 29.74
N ILE A 353 1.56 13.45 28.43
CA ILE A 353 1.57 12.38 27.43
C ILE A 353 2.90 12.43 26.67
N SER A 354 3.47 11.27 26.38
CA SER A 354 4.71 11.15 25.58
C SER A 354 4.67 9.92 24.69
N GLY A 355 5.43 9.94 23.59
CA GLY A 355 5.37 8.88 22.58
C GLY A 355 4.00 8.78 21.89
N ASN A 356 3.29 9.91 21.78
CA ASN A 356 1.90 9.98 21.34
C ASN A 356 1.72 10.30 19.87
N THR A 357 2.78 10.20 19.07
CA THR A 357 2.71 10.37 17.63
C THR A 357 3.36 9.18 16.93
N CYS A 358 2.81 8.80 15.78
CA CYS A 358 3.46 7.88 14.86
C CYS A 358 3.16 8.29 13.41
N SER A 359 3.98 7.82 12.47
CA SER A 359 3.73 7.94 11.03
C SER A 359 3.59 6.56 10.40
N PHE A 360 2.86 6.47 9.29
CA PHE A 360 2.68 5.22 8.58
C PHE A 360 3.96 4.80 7.83
N ILE A 361 4.42 3.58 8.08
CA ILE A 361 5.53 2.95 7.37
C ILE A 361 5.02 1.59 6.89
N ASN A 362 5.12 1.31 5.60
CA ASN A 362 4.54 0.12 4.98
C ASN A 362 3.05 -0.08 5.30
N GLY A 363 2.28 1.02 5.37
CA GLY A 363 0.85 0.99 5.69
C GLY A 363 0.52 0.73 7.17
N VAL A 364 1.52 0.77 8.06
CA VAL A 364 1.33 0.59 9.51
C VAL A 364 1.95 1.74 10.31
N CYS A 365 1.17 2.31 11.23
CA CYS A 365 1.65 3.28 12.22
C CYS A 365 1.79 2.55 13.56
N LYS A 366 2.96 2.55 14.18
CA LYS A 366 3.18 1.90 15.48
C LYS A 366 3.52 2.93 16.54
N MET A 367 2.85 2.83 17.68
CA MET A 367 3.03 3.68 18.84
C MET A 367 3.34 2.79 20.06
N PRO A 368 4.55 2.18 20.13
CA PRO A 368 4.89 1.17 21.14
C PRO A 368 5.19 1.73 22.53
N ASN A 369 5.49 3.03 22.62
CA ASN A 369 6.02 3.69 23.81
C ASN A 369 5.10 4.84 24.24
N LEU A 370 3.79 4.72 24.05
CA LEU A 370 2.84 5.74 24.50
C LEU A 370 2.76 5.68 26.02
N LYS A 371 3.21 6.75 26.70
CA LYS A 371 3.15 6.86 28.15
C LYS A 371 2.25 8.00 28.57
N ILE A 372 1.45 7.74 29.60
CA ILE A 372 0.53 8.72 30.18
C ILE A 372 0.84 8.83 31.68
N LEU A 373 1.31 9.99 32.09
CA LEU A 373 1.47 10.37 33.49
C LEU A 373 0.22 11.13 33.90
N GLY A 374 -0.57 10.56 34.79
CA GLY A 374 -1.83 11.16 35.22
C GLY A 374 -2.20 10.75 36.64
N ILE A 375 -3.09 11.54 37.24
CA ILE A 375 -3.71 11.19 38.52
C ILE A 375 -4.67 10.01 38.28
N GLN A 376 -4.88 9.18 39.29
CA GLN A 376 -5.83 8.08 39.23
C GLN A 376 -7.21 8.59 38.78
N GLY A 377 -7.81 7.94 37.78
CA GLY A 377 -9.09 8.35 37.23
C GLY A 377 -9.39 7.78 35.86
N ILE A 378 -10.57 8.09 35.33
CA ILE A 378 -11.00 7.68 34.01
C ILE A 378 -10.80 8.86 33.05
N TYR A 379 -10.11 8.59 31.94
CA TYR A 379 -9.81 9.53 30.88
C TYR A 379 -10.41 9.01 29.58
N ASP A 380 -10.79 9.91 28.68
CA ASP A 380 -11.12 9.56 27.31
C ASP A 380 -9.89 9.84 26.44
N MET A 381 -9.36 8.80 25.79
CA MET A 381 -8.29 8.90 24.82
C MET A 381 -8.86 8.95 23.41
N PHE A 382 -8.35 9.86 22.63
CA PHE A 382 -8.70 10.08 21.23
C PHE A 382 -7.46 9.95 20.36
N PHE A 383 -7.69 9.68 19.08
CA PHE A 383 -6.67 9.69 18.05
C PHE A 383 -7.11 10.64 16.95
N ASP A 384 -6.21 11.51 16.50
CA ASP A 384 -6.43 12.39 15.37
C ASP A 384 -5.37 12.14 14.30
N ILE A 385 -5.70 12.48 13.05
CA ILE A 385 -4.78 12.46 11.92
C ILE A 385 -4.32 13.91 11.69
N GLU A 386 -3.03 14.21 11.91
CA GLU A 386 -2.57 15.60 11.94
C GLU A 386 -2.54 16.28 10.56
N ASN A 387 -2.33 15.49 9.49
CA ASN A 387 -2.03 16.01 8.15
C ASN A 387 -3.12 15.71 7.11
N SER A 388 -4.32 15.27 7.52
CA SER A 388 -5.40 15.03 6.56
C SER A 388 -6.79 15.06 7.18
N ASN A 389 -7.70 15.76 6.50
CA ASN A 389 -9.12 15.82 6.86
C ASN A 389 -9.92 14.65 6.26
N ASP A 390 -9.31 13.85 5.39
CA ASP A 390 -10.06 12.93 4.53
C ASP A 390 -10.22 11.51 5.08
N HIS A 391 -9.53 11.19 6.16
CA HIS A 391 -9.43 9.85 6.68
C HIS A 391 -10.24 9.74 7.97
N THR A 392 -10.91 8.61 8.16
CA THR A 392 -11.59 8.29 9.42
C THR A 392 -10.81 7.24 10.20
N ILE A 393 -10.82 7.35 11.51
CA ILE A 393 -10.31 6.31 12.41
C ILE A 393 -11.50 5.49 12.89
N ASP A 394 -11.40 4.16 12.81
CA ASP A 394 -12.42 3.18 13.25
C ASP A 394 -12.50 3.06 14.78
N ILE A 395 -12.42 4.19 15.48
CA ILE A 395 -12.68 4.32 16.91
C ILE A 395 -12.97 5.78 17.25
N GLU A 396 -14.02 6.03 18.01
CA GLU A 396 -14.32 7.38 18.49
C GLU A 396 -13.40 7.74 19.66
N LYS A 397 -13.35 6.87 20.68
CA LYS A 397 -12.52 7.05 21.87
C LYS A 397 -12.24 5.73 22.60
N ILE A 398 -11.16 5.72 23.38
CA ILE A 398 -10.81 4.64 24.31
C ILE A 398 -10.93 5.17 25.73
N LYS A 399 -11.70 4.47 26.58
CA LYS A 399 -11.71 4.75 28.01
C LYS A 399 -10.44 4.22 28.65
N LEU A 400 -9.67 5.11 29.25
CA LEU A 400 -8.44 4.80 29.96
C LEU A 400 -8.66 4.98 31.46
N ASN A 401 -8.57 3.89 32.22
CA ASN A 401 -8.58 3.92 33.67
C ASN A 401 -7.14 3.93 34.17
N ILE A 402 -6.64 5.11 34.53
CA ILE A 402 -5.33 5.23 35.17
C ILE A 402 -5.48 4.79 36.61
N THR A 403 -4.81 3.70 36.98
CA THR A 403 -4.80 3.15 38.33
C THR A 403 -3.58 3.64 39.10
N LEU A 404 -3.59 3.41 40.42
CA LEU A 404 -2.38 3.48 41.22
C LEU A 404 -1.35 2.45 40.75
N CYS A 405 -0.10 2.62 41.19
CA CYS A 405 0.96 1.66 40.90
C CYS A 405 0.63 0.30 41.50
N ASN A 406 0.97 -0.76 40.77
CA ASN A 406 0.80 -2.12 41.26
C ASN A 406 1.62 -2.32 42.56
N PRO A 407 1.24 -3.27 43.43
CA PRO A 407 2.01 -3.56 44.63
C PRO A 407 3.46 -3.95 44.37
N ASP A 408 3.84 -4.39 43.17
CA ASP A 408 5.23 -4.70 42.81
C ASP A 408 5.97 -3.53 42.13
N GLU A 409 5.29 -2.42 41.82
CA GLU A 409 5.86 -1.22 41.17
C GLU A 409 6.32 -0.17 42.18
N ILE A 410 7.24 0.68 41.76
CA ILE A 410 7.76 1.81 42.55
C ILE A 410 7.02 3.09 42.15
N MET A 411 6.51 3.79 43.17
CA MET A 411 5.91 5.11 43.01
C MET A 411 7.02 6.17 42.95
N VAL A 412 7.11 6.87 41.82
CA VAL A 412 8.00 8.01 41.59
C VAL A 412 7.15 9.23 41.26
N TYR A 413 7.49 10.40 41.78
CA TYR A 413 6.79 11.65 41.50
C TYR A 413 7.68 12.53 40.62
N SER A 414 7.13 12.95 39.49
CA SER A 414 7.78 13.94 38.62
C SER A 414 7.90 15.31 39.31
N LYS A 415 8.66 16.23 38.70
CA LYS A 415 8.76 17.63 39.18
C LYS A 415 7.41 18.35 39.25
N ASN A 416 6.43 17.90 38.46
CA ASN A 416 5.06 18.43 38.44
C ASN A 416 4.11 17.66 39.37
N ASN A 417 4.65 16.86 40.30
CA ASN A 417 3.91 16.03 41.24
C ASN A 417 2.99 14.98 40.58
N LEU A 418 3.23 14.62 39.31
CA LEU A 418 2.55 13.52 38.64
C LEU A 418 3.18 12.19 39.04
N LEU A 419 2.33 11.21 39.40
CA LEU A 419 2.72 9.85 39.74
C LEU A 419 3.25 9.12 38.49
N LEU A 420 4.35 8.41 38.63
CA LEU A 420 4.99 7.53 37.66
C LEU A 420 5.24 6.19 38.35
N CYS A 421 4.72 5.12 37.76
CA CYS A 421 4.88 3.76 38.22
C CYS A 421 5.98 3.10 37.41
N GLU A 422 7.10 2.80 38.06
CA GLU A 422 8.24 2.17 37.40
C GLU A 422 8.40 0.73 37.89
N LYS A 423 8.83 -0.15 36.97
CA LYS A 423 9.32 -1.48 37.35
C LYS A 423 10.62 -1.30 38.15
N PRO A 424 10.83 -2.09 39.22
CA PRO A 424 12.04 -1.99 40.01
C PRO A 424 13.27 -2.32 39.16
N ILE A 425 14.28 -1.45 39.23
CA ILE A 425 15.58 -1.63 38.58
C ILE A 425 16.52 -2.33 39.58
N CYS A 426 17.09 -3.46 39.20
CA CYS A 426 18.10 -4.19 39.96
C CYS A 426 19.48 -4.05 39.28
N PHE A 427 20.55 -4.47 39.96
CA PHE A 427 21.89 -4.50 39.36
C PHE A 427 21.93 -5.46 38.16
N ASN A 428 22.78 -5.17 37.18
CA ASN A 428 22.96 -6.02 35.98
C ASN A 428 23.38 -7.46 36.31
N SER A 429 23.96 -7.70 37.50
CA SER A 429 24.26 -9.04 38.00
C SER A 429 23.01 -9.87 38.31
N CYS A 430 21.87 -9.23 38.59
CA CYS A 430 20.58 -9.88 38.80
C CYS A 430 20.01 -10.36 37.46
N SER A 431 20.04 -11.67 37.22
CA SER A 431 19.62 -12.28 35.94
C SER A 431 18.10 -12.43 35.83
N ILE A 432 17.40 -11.32 35.55
CA ILE A 432 15.92 -11.21 35.59
C ILE A 432 15.21 -12.09 34.54
N GLU A 433 15.84 -12.45 33.43
CA GLU A 433 15.17 -13.19 32.35
C GLU A 433 14.93 -14.68 32.65
N SER A 434 15.67 -15.28 33.59
CA SER A 434 15.52 -16.73 33.87
C SER A 434 15.71 -17.13 35.33
N ARG A 435 16.49 -16.38 36.12
CA ARG A 435 16.92 -16.82 37.46
C ARG A 435 16.38 -16.01 38.61
N ALA A 436 15.93 -14.79 38.35
CA ALA A 436 15.49 -13.87 39.38
C ALA A 436 14.30 -13.03 38.93
N SER A 437 13.65 -12.40 39.89
CA SER A 437 12.73 -11.28 39.69
C SER A 437 13.21 -10.09 40.51
N CYS A 438 13.09 -8.88 39.98
CA CYS A 438 13.41 -7.68 40.75
C CYS A 438 12.18 -7.26 41.56
N LYS A 439 12.33 -7.16 42.88
CA LYS A 439 11.28 -6.73 43.81
C LYS A 439 11.55 -5.33 44.32
N LYS A 440 10.47 -4.55 44.49
CA LYS A 440 10.57 -3.18 44.97
C LYS A 440 11.11 -3.10 46.40
N GLY A 441 11.93 -2.08 46.65
CA GLY A 441 12.37 -1.73 48.00
C GLY A 441 11.32 -0.97 48.81
N ASN A 442 11.67 -0.64 50.06
CA ASN A 442 10.82 0.16 50.96
C ASN A 442 10.89 1.68 50.71
N LYS A 443 11.78 2.14 49.80
CA LYS A 443 11.97 3.57 49.51
C LYS A 443 10.97 4.04 48.45
N ILE A 444 10.21 5.07 48.79
CA ILE A 444 9.31 5.77 47.85
C ILE A 444 10.14 6.81 47.08
N ASN A 445 9.76 7.09 45.84
CA ASN A 445 10.36 8.12 44.98
C ASN A 445 11.81 7.89 44.53
N ILE A 446 12.36 6.68 44.73
CA ILE A 446 13.71 6.33 44.29
C ILE A 446 13.69 4.92 43.71
N ASN A 447 13.82 4.81 42.39
CA ASN A 447 14.01 3.54 41.70
C ASN A 447 15.50 3.30 41.44
N SER A 448 16.17 2.63 42.37
CA SER A 448 17.60 2.35 42.28
C SER A 448 17.93 0.91 42.66
N PRO A 449 18.88 0.26 41.96
CA PRO A 449 19.43 -1.05 42.32
C PRO A 449 19.87 -1.20 43.78
N LEU A 450 20.28 -0.09 44.42
CA LEU A 450 20.71 -0.09 45.81
C LEU A 450 19.57 -0.36 46.80
N TYR A 451 18.34 -0.04 46.42
CA TYR A 451 17.17 -0.16 47.31
C TYR A 451 16.24 -1.30 46.92
N ASN A 452 16.31 -1.76 45.67
CA ASN A 452 15.51 -2.88 45.18
C ASN A 452 16.18 -4.22 45.48
N LYS A 453 15.38 -5.27 45.61
CA LYS A 453 15.87 -6.61 45.97
C LYS A 453 15.82 -7.53 44.76
N CYS A 454 16.94 -8.20 44.46
CA CYS A 454 16.95 -9.33 43.54
C CYS A 454 16.39 -10.55 44.29
N GLU A 455 15.23 -11.05 43.87
CA GLU A 455 14.61 -12.24 44.44
C GLU A 455 14.80 -13.43 43.52
N CYS A 456 15.44 -14.48 44.02
CA CYS A 456 15.75 -15.66 43.21
C CYS A 456 14.50 -16.49 42.94
N ASN A 457 14.34 -16.90 41.67
CA ASN A 457 13.39 -17.91 41.30
C ASN A 457 13.78 -19.24 41.98
N LYS A 458 12.78 -20.11 42.20
CA LYS A 458 13.00 -21.41 42.84
C LYS A 458 14.12 -22.19 42.14
N GLY A 459 15.07 -22.72 42.91
CA GLY A 459 16.25 -23.42 42.39
C GLY A 459 17.50 -22.55 42.22
N PHE A 460 17.45 -21.27 42.60
CA PHE A 460 18.60 -20.36 42.59
C PHE A 460 18.77 -19.69 43.96
N ILE A 461 20.02 -19.46 44.37
CA ILE A 461 20.43 -18.80 45.61
C ILE A 461 21.60 -17.84 45.34
N GLY A 462 21.89 -16.96 46.31
CA GLY A 462 22.91 -15.91 46.20
C GLY A 462 22.30 -14.51 46.10
N ASP A 463 23.09 -13.49 46.35
CA ASP A 463 22.63 -12.09 46.37
C ASP A 463 22.14 -11.61 44.99
N TYR A 464 22.60 -12.27 43.93
CA TYR A 464 22.21 -12.01 42.54
C TYR A 464 21.72 -13.27 41.82
N CYS A 465 21.38 -14.32 42.57
CA CYS A 465 20.87 -15.59 42.06
C CYS A 465 21.84 -16.30 41.09
N GLU A 466 23.13 -16.13 41.37
CA GLU A 466 24.22 -16.65 40.56
C GLU A 466 24.53 -18.13 40.82
N LYS A 467 24.08 -18.67 41.96
CA LYS A 467 24.29 -20.07 42.34
C LYS A 467 23.00 -20.86 42.15
N ASN A 468 23.10 -22.04 41.56
CA ASN A 468 21.99 -22.99 41.60
C ASN A 468 21.85 -23.50 43.04
N GLU A 469 20.62 -23.56 43.53
CA GLU A 469 20.28 -24.32 44.72
C GLU A 469 20.47 -25.80 44.37
N MET A 470 21.68 -26.30 44.58
CA MET A 470 21.94 -27.71 44.43
C MET A 470 21.14 -28.43 45.50
N VAL A 471 20.12 -29.17 45.06
CA VAL A 471 19.41 -30.11 45.93
C VAL A 471 20.46 -31.02 46.54
N ASP A 472 20.56 -31.03 47.87
CA ASP A 472 21.51 -31.88 48.56
C ASP A 472 21.08 -33.34 48.38
N PHE A 473 21.64 -33.98 47.35
CA PHE A 473 21.49 -35.39 47.09
C PHE A 473 22.34 -36.24 48.05
N SER A 474 22.95 -35.70 49.12
CA SER A 474 23.73 -36.50 50.09
C SER A 474 22.93 -37.67 50.69
N ASN A 475 21.63 -37.48 50.93
CA ASN A 475 20.75 -38.55 51.39
C ASN A 475 20.43 -39.57 50.28
N ILE A 476 20.23 -39.12 49.04
CA ILE A 476 19.97 -40.01 47.90
C ILE A 476 21.23 -40.78 47.51
N THR A 477 22.41 -40.17 47.56
CA THR A 477 23.71 -40.82 47.32
C THR A 477 24.07 -41.79 48.45
N LYS A 478 23.74 -41.50 49.71
CA LYS A 478 23.81 -42.49 50.80
C LYS A 478 22.90 -43.69 50.54
N ILE A 479 21.64 -43.47 50.16
CA ILE A 479 20.69 -44.54 49.83
C ILE A 479 21.18 -45.32 48.60
N ALA A 480 21.64 -44.64 47.55
CA ALA A 480 22.16 -45.27 46.33
C ALA A 480 23.43 -46.08 46.61
N ASN A 481 24.32 -45.62 47.51
CA ASN A 481 25.50 -46.37 47.94
C ASN A 481 25.11 -47.60 48.79
N ILE A 482 24.11 -47.50 49.67
CA ILE A 482 23.59 -48.66 50.42
C ILE A 482 22.99 -49.69 49.45
N VAL A 483 22.18 -49.25 48.49
CA VAL A 483 21.55 -50.13 47.50
C VAL A 483 22.59 -50.73 46.54
N SER A 484 23.58 -49.96 46.08
CA SER A 484 24.62 -50.50 45.19
C SER A 484 25.54 -51.47 45.92
N SER A 485 25.89 -51.19 47.19
CA SER A 485 26.70 -52.10 48.01
C SER A 485 25.99 -53.43 48.27
N THR A 486 24.68 -53.42 48.55
CA THR A 486 23.90 -54.65 48.74
C THR A 486 23.77 -55.44 47.43
N LEU A 487 23.58 -54.77 46.29
CA LEU A 487 23.62 -55.41 44.97
C LEU A 487 24.97 -56.05 44.66
N ILE A 488 26.09 -55.37 44.94
CA ILE A 488 27.45 -55.93 44.75
C ILE A 488 27.65 -57.13 45.67
N PHE A 489 27.20 -57.07 46.92
CA PHE A 489 27.32 -58.17 47.88
C PHE A 489 26.51 -59.40 47.45
N VAL A 490 25.28 -59.21 46.96
CA VAL A 490 24.44 -60.30 46.43
C VAL A 490 25.07 -60.93 45.18
N ASN A 491 25.58 -60.12 44.25
CA ASN A 491 26.23 -60.61 43.03
C ASN A 491 27.55 -61.35 43.32
N THR A 492 28.35 -60.87 44.27
CA THR A 492 29.60 -61.56 44.68
C THR A 492 29.31 -62.87 45.40
N TRP A 493 28.28 -62.92 46.25
CA TRP A 493 27.84 -64.16 46.91
C TRP A 493 27.31 -65.20 45.92
N THR A 494 26.52 -64.78 44.94
CA THR A 494 26.03 -65.69 43.89
C THR A 494 27.17 -66.21 43.03
N LEU A 495 28.15 -65.37 42.67
CA LEU A 495 29.39 -65.81 42.01
C LEU A 495 30.19 -66.81 42.85
N LEU A 496 30.30 -66.60 44.16
CA LEU A 496 30.97 -67.53 45.07
C LEU A 496 30.25 -68.89 45.11
N ILE A 497 28.92 -68.89 45.24
CA ILE A 497 28.11 -70.12 45.20
C ILE A 497 28.30 -70.85 43.86
N LEU A 498 28.30 -70.12 42.75
CA LEU A 498 28.57 -70.68 41.43
C LEU A 498 29.99 -71.26 41.33
N CYS A 499 30.99 -70.60 41.89
CA CYS A 499 32.35 -71.12 41.96
C CYS A 499 32.42 -72.39 42.80
N ILE A 500 31.78 -72.43 43.97
CA ILE A 500 31.73 -73.63 44.82
C ILE A 500 31.01 -74.76 44.08
N PHE A 501 29.88 -74.47 43.43
CA PHE A 501 29.10 -75.46 42.70
C PHE A 501 29.87 -76.00 41.47
N THR A 502 30.56 -75.14 40.73
CA THR A 502 31.42 -75.56 39.61
C THR A 502 32.63 -76.35 40.09
N HIS A 503 33.22 -75.99 41.23
CA HIS A 503 34.28 -76.79 41.85
C HIS A 503 33.77 -78.17 42.30
N TYR A 504 32.57 -78.22 42.87
CA TYR A 504 31.91 -79.47 43.26
C TYR A 504 31.57 -80.34 42.05
N LEU A 505 31.10 -79.75 40.95
CA LEU A 505 30.90 -80.45 39.69
C LEU A 505 32.22 -80.96 39.10
N PHE A 506 33.27 -80.13 39.10
CA PHE A 506 34.57 -80.48 38.56
C PHE A 506 35.21 -81.64 39.34
N PHE A 507 35.24 -81.55 40.67
CA PHE A 507 35.74 -82.65 41.52
C PHE A 507 34.81 -83.86 41.53
N GLY A 508 33.49 -83.67 41.43
CA GLY A 508 32.54 -84.78 41.28
C GLY A 508 32.77 -85.57 39.99
N TYR A 509 33.14 -84.89 38.89
CA TYR A 509 33.54 -85.52 37.64
C TYR A 509 34.87 -86.28 37.76
N GLU A 510 35.90 -85.70 38.40
CA GLU A 510 37.17 -86.40 38.62
C GLU A 510 37.04 -87.61 39.55
N LEU A 511 36.15 -87.54 40.55
CA LEU A 511 35.89 -88.63 41.49
C LEU A 511 34.93 -89.70 40.95
N GLY A 512 34.57 -89.64 39.66
CA GLY A 512 33.80 -90.70 39.00
C GLY A 512 32.33 -90.78 39.42
N VAL A 513 31.73 -89.67 39.89
CA VAL A 513 30.28 -89.61 40.15
C VAL A 513 29.55 -89.55 38.80
N GLY A 514 29.21 -90.73 38.27
CA GLY A 514 28.43 -90.86 37.04
C GLY A 514 27.03 -90.26 37.23
N MET A 515 26.75 -89.14 36.55
CA MET A 515 25.39 -88.62 36.43
C MET A 515 24.56 -89.59 35.60
N ASN A 516 23.72 -90.36 36.28
CA ASN A 516 22.78 -91.28 35.65
C ASN A 516 21.81 -90.52 34.72
N ASN A 517 21.70 -91.04 33.50
CA ASN A 517 20.79 -90.60 32.43
C ASN A 517 19.32 -90.52 32.88
N THR A 518 18.80 -89.30 33.04
CA THR A 518 17.38 -88.90 33.01
C THR A 518 17.38 -87.36 32.98
N ASP A 519 16.75 -86.56 32.13
CA ASP A 519 15.69 -86.72 31.14
C ASP A 519 15.81 -85.58 30.12
N LYS A 520 15.22 -85.76 28.93
CA LYS A 520 15.14 -84.78 27.84
C LYS A 520 14.56 -83.44 28.30
N ILE A 521 15.39 -82.39 28.39
CA ILE A 521 14.90 -81.01 28.51
C ILE A 521 14.52 -80.51 27.11
N LYS A 522 13.21 -80.44 26.85
CA LYS A 522 12.63 -79.73 25.70
C LYS A 522 12.80 -78.22 25.89
N PHE A 523 13.54 -77.55 25.02
CA PHE A 523 13.51 -76.09 24.94
C PHE A 523 12.21 -75.65 24.22
N VAL A 524 11.30 -75.04 24.98
CA VAL A 524 10.15 -74.31 24.46
C VAL A 524 10.63 -72.91 24.09
N SER A 525 10.74 -72.61 22.80
CA SER A 525 10.93 -71.24 22.30
C SER A 525 9.56 -70.55 22.23
N ASN A 526 9.30 -69.60 23.14
CA ASN A 526 8.17 -68.69 22.98
C ASN A 526 8.40 -67.40 23.79
N SER A 527 8.77 -66.30 23.12
CA SER A 527 8.01 -65.06 23.29
C SER A 527 8.36 -64.01 22.21
N LYS A 528 7.25 -63.50 21.68
CA LYS A 528 7.01 -62.47 20.69
C LYS A 528 7.70 -61.11 20.99
N ASN A 529 8.12 -60.48 19.90
CA ASN A 529 7.89 -59.09 19.50
C ASN A 529 7.24 -58.15 20.54
N GLU A 530 7.82 -56.96 20.74
CA GLU A 530 7.16 -55.71 20.32
C GLU A 530 8.08 -54.46 20.32
N ALA A 531 8.16 -53.87 19.13
CA ALA A 531 8.17 -52.44 18.82
C ALA A 531 8.96 -51.43 19.69
N ARG A 532 9.96 -50.79 19.06
CA ARG A 532 9.99 -49.31 18.96
C ARG A 532 10.78 -48.85 17.73
N LYS A 533 10.01 -48.52 16.70
CA LYS A 533 10.41 -47.77 15.51
C LYS A 533 10.45 -46.28 15.88
N LYS A 534 11.29 -45.51 15.15
CA LYS A 534 11.14 -44.09 14.78
C LYS A 534 12.19 -43.12 15.37
N ILE A 535 13.40 -43.11 14.79
CA ILE A 535 14.25 -41.90 14.66
C ILE A 535 14.92 -41.90 13.27
N ARG A 536 15.00 -40.71 12.67
CA ARG A 536 15.77 -40.25 11.48
C ARG A 536 15.20 -40.52 10.08
N LYS A 537 14.59 -39.47 9.51
CA LYS A 537 14.93 -39.01 8.16
C LYS A 537 15.29 -37.53 8.21
N LYS A 538 16.54 -37.26 7.84
CA LYS A 538 17.16 -35.97 7.53
C LYS A 538 17.35 -36.01 6.01
N SER A 539 16.85 -35.03 5.25
CA SER A 539 17.12 -34.94 3.81
C SER A 539 16.57 -33.65 3.19
N VAL A 540 17.51 -32.77 2.83
CA VAL A 540 17.61 -32.06 1.54
C VAL A 540 16.50 -31.08 1.12
N ILE A 541 16.81 -29.78 1.17
CA ILE A 541 16.42 -28.72 0.21
C ILE A 541 17.59 -27.72 0.24
N MET A 542 18.56 -27.76 -0.67
CA MET A 542 18.62 -27.37 -2.08
C MET A 542 18.66 -25.85 -2.29
N ASP A 543 19.87 -25.39 -2.56
CA ASP A 543 20.24 -24.06 -3.00
C ASP A 543 19.61 -23.71 -4.35
N ARG A 544 19.03 -22.51 -4.43
CA ARG A 544 18.90 -21.77 -5.68
C ARG A 544 19.29 -20.32 -5.45
N LEU A 545 20.48 -19.99 -5.94
CA LEU A 545 20.88 -18.64 -6.32
C LEU A 545 19.93 -18.13 -7.40
N ILE A 546 19.40 -16.92 -7.22
CA ILE A 546 18.95 -16.06 -8.31
C ILE A 546 19.71 -14.75 -8.17
N VAL A 547 20.52 -14.48 -9.19
CA VAL A 547 21.18 -13.21 -9.45
C VAL A 547 20.11 -12.26 -9.98
N ILE A 548 19.88 -11.15 -9.28
CA ILE A 548 19.16 -9.99 -9.81
C ILE A 548 20.20 -8.89 -10.00
N GLU A 549 20.61 -8.67 -11.23
CA GLU A 549 21.24 -7.42 -11.65
C GLU A 549 20.13 -6.37 -11.79
N SER A 550 20.12 -5.39 -10.88
CA SER A 550 19.26 -4.22 -10.99
C SER A 550 20.05 -3.07 -11.62
N PHE A 551 19.58 -2.66 -12.80
CA PHE A 551 19.81 -1.36 -13.41
C PHE A 551 19.57 -0.22 -12.39
N ASN A 552 20.64 0.49 -12.04
CA ASN A 552 20.60 1.83 -11.48
C ASN A 552 21.66 2.62 -12.24
N ASP A 553 21.24 3.62 -13.02
CA ASP A 553 21.96 4.88 -13.24
C ASP A 553 21.20 5.72 -14.28
N MET A 554 20.13 6.39 -13.83
CA MET A 554 19.71 7.67 -14.38
C MET A 554 19.72 8.68 -13.23
N ASN A 555 20.90 9.27 -12.99
CA ASN A 555 21.06 10.46 -12.18
C ASN A 555 20.46 11.65 -12.96
N ILE A 556 19.33 12.17 -12.49
CA ILE A 556 18.83 13.48 -12.87
C ILE A 556 19.32 14.45 -11.80
N ASP A 557 20.26 15.32 -12.18
CA ASP A 557 20.71 16.46 -11.40
C ASP A 557 19.54 17.42 -11.15
N LEU A 558 19.11 17.50 -9.89
CA LEU A 558 18.22 18.54 -9.39
C LEU A 558 19.09 19.69 -8.87
N HIS A 559 19.35 20.68 -9.71
CA HIS A 559 19.88 21.96 -9.25
C HIS A 559 18.80 22.75 -8.50
N GLU A 560 19.15 23.13 -7.27
CA GLU A 560 18.41 23.95 -6.33
C GLU A 560 17.88 25.26 -6.94
N ILE A 561 16.57 25.49 -6.83
CA ILE A 561 15.96 26.82 -7.00
C ILE A 561 15.79 27.43 -5.60
N LYS A 562 16.57 28.48 -5.32
CA LYS A 562 16.44 29.31 -4.11
C LYS A 562 15.09 30.06 -4.10
N PRO A 563 14.44 30.22 -2.93
CA PRO A 563 13.20 30.99 -2.83
C PRO A 563 13.48 32.49 -2.85
N THR A 564 12.88 33.19 -3.83
CA THR A 564 12.85 34.66 -3.89
C THR A 564 11.77 35.23 -2.96
N THR A 565 12.12 36.38 -2.42
CA THR A 565 11.54 37.13 -1.31
C THR A 565 10.11 37.63 -1.52
N LYS A 566 9.41 37.72 -0.38
CA LYS A 566 8.12 38.37 -0.12
C LYS A 566 8.00 39.75 -0.80
N HIS A 567 6.93 39.95 -1.56
CA HIS A 567 6.39 41.28 -1.85
C HIS A 567 5.10 41.50 -1.07
N SER A 568 5.10 42.54 -0.24
CA SER A 568 3.95 43.06 0.51
C SER A 568 3.02 43.84 -0.41
N SER A 569 1.72 43.53 -0.41
CA SER A 569 0.67 44.39 -0.94
C SER A 569 -0.19 44.92 0.20
N THR A 570 -0.03 46.20 0.48
CA THR A 570 -0.89 47.03 1.32
C THR A 570 -2.12 47.54 0.56
N ASP A 571 -3.23 47.58 1.28
CA ASP A 571 -4.38 48.50 1.17
C ASP A 571 -5.22 48.58 -0.11
N SER A 572 -6.51 48.23 0.03
CA SER A 572 -7.55 49.27 0.13
C SER A 572 -8.90 48.68 0.56
N LYS A 573 -9.34 49.01 1.78
CA LYS A 573 -10.75 48.95 2.21
C LYS A 573 -11.47 50.19 1.66
N LYS A 574 -12.63 50.03 1.03
CA LYS A 574 -13.64 51.09 0.93
C LYS A 574 -15.05 50.53 1.03
N ASN A 575 -15.82 51.23 1.85
CA ASN A 575 -17.17 50.99 2.33
C ASN A 575 -18.22 50.91 1.22
N LEU A 576 -19.29 50.15 1.47
CA LEU A 576 -20.64 50.56 1.11
C LEU A 576 -21.66 49.94 2.08
N SER A 577 -22.23 50.81 2.91
CA SER A 577 -23.40 50.56 3.74
C SER A 577 -24.65 51.10 3.04
N SER A 578 -25.70 50.28 3.05
CA SER A 578 -27.13 50.62 3.20
C SER A 578 -27.74 51.73 2.32
N MET A 579 -28.77 51.36 1.55
CA MET A 579 -30.07 52.01 1.70
C MET A 579 -31.22 51.15 1.15
N SER A 580 -32.26 51.07 1.97
CA SER A 580 -33.58 50.51 1.72
C SER A 580 -34.41 51.32 0.72
N ARG A 581 -35.12 50.64 -0.17
CA ARG A 581 -36.56 50.78 -0.41
C ARG A 581 -37.10 49.53 -1.07
#